data_AF-A0A072PCK6-F1
#
_entry.id   AF-A0A072PCK6-F1
#
_cell.length_a   1.000
_cell.length_b   1.000
_cell.length_c   1.000
_cell.angle_alpha   90.00
_cell.angle_beta   90.00
_cell.angle_gamma   90.00
#
_symmetry.space_group_name_H-M   'P 1'
#
loop_
_entity.id
_entity.type
_entity.pdbx_description
1 polymer ?
#
loop_
_entity_poly.entity_id
_entity_poly.type
_entity_poly.pdbx_seq_one_letter_code
_entity_poly.pdbx_strand_id
1 'polypeptide(L)'
;MEYYQGILFLTTNRAEDFDPAFLSRIHVTVEYPPLTAERRANVWRNLAEKMMRDSSLSGKDDEIWATLGRDYIMNGREIKNALRTAHCLAKEENKPLNLAGIHRVLELSSRFQTSTTARAGEVN
;
A
#
# COMPACT_ATOMS: atom_id res chain seq x y z
N MET A 1 2.85 40.41 -0.59
CA MET A 1 2.29 39.05 -0.46
C MET A 1 1.38 39.08 0.74
N GLU A 2 0.09 38.91 0.50
CA GLU A 2 -0.93 38.85 1.54
C GLU A 2 -0.71 37.58 2.37
N TYR A 3 -0.75 37.73 3.70
CA TYR A 3 -0.61 36.61 4.63
C TYR A 3 -1.85 35.73 4.52
N TYR A 4 -1.67 34.45 4.16
CA TYR A 4 -2.75 33.47 4.25
C TYR A 4 -3.14 33.25 5.72
N GLN A 5 -4.36 33.62 6.08
CA GLN A 5 -4.90 33.39 7.42
C GLN A 5 -5.59 32.00 7.48
N GLY A 6 -4.79 30.94 7.56
CA GLY A 6 -5.32 29.58 7.69
C GLY A 6 -4.22 28.52 7.86
N ILE A 7 -4.64 27.25 7.98
CA ILE A 7 -3.74 26.09 8.01
C ILE A 7 -3.63 25.53 6.60
N LEU A 8 -2.40 25.47 6.06
CA LEU A 8 -2.11 24.91 4.75
C LEU A 8 -1.47 23.53 4.91
N PHE A 9 -2.04 22.51 4.26
CA PHE A 9 -1.43 21.19 4.12
C PHE A 9 -0.81 21.07 2.72
N LEU A 10 0.47 20.75 2.67
CA LEU A 10 1.20 20.47 1.43
C LEU A 10 1.65 19.01 1.41
N THR A 11 1.64 18.39 0.23
CA THR A 11 2.17 17.05 0.01
C THR A 11 3.14 17.11 -1.18
N THR A 12 4.29 16.44 -1.06
CA THR A 12 5.27 16.34 -2.15
C THR A 12 5.86 14.94 -2.18
N ASN A 13 6.09 14.42 -3.38
CA ASN A 13 6.86 13.20 -3.61
C ASN A 13 8.35 13.48 -3.87
N ARG A 14 8.74 14.77 -3.87
CA ARG A 14 10.07 15.29 -4.19
C ARG A 14 10.39 16.38 -3.17
N ALA A 15 10.67 15.97 -1.94
CA ALA A 15 10.99 16.90 -0.87
C ALA A 15 12.41 17.47 -1.05
N GLU A 16 13.30 16.73 -1.72
CA GLU A 16 14.65 17.18 -2.06
C GLU A 16 14.67 18.33 -3.09
N ASP A 17 13.66 18.40 -3.97
CA ASP A 17 13.55 19.44 -5.00
C ASP A 17 12.88 20.73 -4.48
N PHE A 18 12.51 20.76 -3.19
CA PHE A 18 11.84 21.90 -2.59
C PHE A 18 12.81 23.05 -2.33
N ASP A 19 12.40 24.26 -2.67
CA ASP A 19 13.21 25.45 -2.41
C ASP A 19 13.42 25.67 -0.91
N PRO A 20 14.68 25.85 -0.44
CA PRO A 20 14.98 26.04 0.97
C PRO A 20 14.30 27.25 1.62
N ALA A 21 14.05 28.34 0.87
CA ALA A 21 13.36 29.53 1.38
C ALA A 21 11.84 29.29 1.52
N PHE A 22 11.28 28.33 0.78
CA PHE A 22 9.92 27.84 1.03
C PHE A 22 9.87 26.94 2.27
N LEU A 23 10.83 26.04 2.45
CA LEU A 23 10.92 25.17 3.63
C LEU A 23 11.03 25.98 4.93
N SER A 24 11.72 27.14 4.90
CA SER A 24 11.83 28.02 6.07
C SER A 24 10.50 28.60 6.58
N ARG A 25 9.43 28.50 5.78
CA ARG A 25 8.07 28.95 6.12
C ARG A 25 7.15 27.80 6.54
N ILE A 26 7.66 26.56 6.55
CA ILE A 26 6.92 25.37 6.99
C ILE A 26 7.24 25.13 8.46
N HIS A 27 6.21 25.24 9.31
CA HIS A 27 6.36 25.10 10.75
C HIS A 27 6.55 23.64 11.19
N VAL A 28 5.95 22.69 10.46
CA VAL A 28 5.99 21.25 10.78
C VAL A 28 6.16 20.47 9.49
N THR A 29 7.14 19.55 9.49
CA THR A 29 7.34 18.59 8.40
C THR A 29 7.13 17.18 8.94
N VAL A 30 6.31 16.39 8.26
CA VAL A 30 6.07 14.98 8.60
C VAL A 30 6.59 14.14 7.45
N GLU A 31 7.64 13.37 7.73
CA GLU A 31 8.17 12.39 6.79
C GLU A 31 7.40 11.07 6.91
N TYR A 32 7.11 10.46 5.75
CA TYR A 32 6.47 9.16 5.67
C TYR A 32 7.47 8.12 5.15
N PRO A 33 8.27 7.50 6.03
CA PRO A 33 9.22 6.47 5.61
C PRO A 33 8.49 5.21 5.11
N PRO A 34 9.20 4.32 4.39
CA PRO A 34 8.66 3.02 4.01
C PRO A 34 8.06 2.28 5.21
N LEU A 35 6.94 1.58 4.98
CA LEU A 35 6.24 0.85 6.03
C LEU A 35 7.12 -0.28 6.58
N THR A 36 7.22 -0.41 7.90
CA THR A 36 7.82 -1.59 8.55
C THR A 36 6.93 -2.83 8.33
N ALA A 37 7.48 -4.04 8.52
CA ALA A 37 6.70 -5.28 8.39
C ALA A 37 5.44 -5.27 9.28
N GLU A 38 5.57 -4.81 10.53
CA GLU A 38 4.46 -4.65 11.46
C GLU A 38 3.41 -3.64 10.95
N ARG A 39 3.85 -2.48 10.46
CA ARG A 39 2.94 -1.48 9.88
C ARG A 39 2.24 -2.01 8.63
N ARG A 40 2.93 -2.79 7.78
CA ARG A 40 2.31 -3.46 6.63
C ARG A 40 1.27 -4.48 7.07
N ALA A 41 1.56 -5.31 8.09
CA ALA A 41 0.60 -6.25 8.66
C ALA A 41 -0.66 -5.54 9.16
N ASN A 42 -0.50 -4.42 9.87
CA ASN A 42 -1.62 -3.60 10.34
C ASN A 42 -2.42 -3.00 9.17
N VAL A 43 -1.75 -2.57 8.10
CA VAL A 43 -2.42 -2.07 6.89
C VAL A 43 -3.23 -3.19 6.21
N TRP A 44 -2.66 -4.39 6.07
CA TRP A 44 -3.37 -5.57 5.56
C TRP A 44 -4.63 -5.87 6.37
N ARG A 45 -4.49 -6.00 7.70
CA ARG A 45 -5.61 -6.26 8.62
C ARG A 45 -6.71 -5.20 8.48
N ASN A 46 -6.36 -3.93 8.62
CA ASN A 46 -7.31 -2.81 8.58
C ASN A 46 -8.04 -2.69 7.23
N LEU A 47 -7.33 -2.94 6.13
CA LEU A 47 -7.94 -2.89 4.80
C LEU A 47 -8.82 -4.12 4.53
N ALA A 48 -8.40 -5.30 4.98
CA ALA A 48 -9.19 -6.52 4.89
C ALA A 48 -10.50 -6.38 5.69
N GLU A 49 -10.43 -5.99 6.95
CA GLU A 49 -11.63 -5.78 7.79
C GLU A 49 -12.61 -4.78 7.18
N LYS A 50 -12.11 -3.67 6.62
CA LYS A 50 -12.95 -2.66 5.96
C LYS A 50 -13.62 -3.16 4.68
N MET A 51 -12.91 -3.94 3.87
CA MET A 51 -13.43 -4.44 2.59
C MET A 51 -14.29 -5.69 2.74
N MET A 52 -14.09 -6.44 3.82
CA MET A 52 -14.56 -7.81 3.92
C MET A 52 -15.47 -8.05 5.12
N ARG A 53 -16.38 -7.09 5.40
CA ARG A 53 -17.40 -7.21 6.47
C ARG A 53 -18.25 -8.50 6.39
N ASP A 54 -18.30 -9.15 5.22
CA ASP A 54 -19.01 -10.41 4.95
C ASP A 54 -18.09 -11.64 4.66
N SER A 55 -16.77 -11.56 4.87
CA SER A 55 -15.87 -12.68 4.53
C SER A 55 -15.49 -13.58 5.70
N SER A 56 -15.17 -14.84 5.36
CA SER A 56 -14.62 -15.87 6.25
C SER A 56 -13.24 -15.56 6.87
N LEU A 57 -12.65 -14.41 6.56
CA LEU A 57 -11.36 -13.95 7.09
C LEU A 57 -11.52 -12.95 8.25
N SER A 58 -12.75 -12.49 8.54
CA SER A 58 -13.02 -11.63 9.70
C SER A 58 -12.66 -12.38 10.98
N GLY A 59 -11.63 -11.94 11.69
CA GLY A 59 -11.18 -12.52 12.95
C GLY A 59 -10.23 -13.72 12.85
N LYS A 60 -9.58 -13.98 11.70
CA LYS A 60 -8.55 -15.01 11.59
C LYS A 60 -7.12 -14.49 11.78
N ASP A 61 -6.36 -15.30 12.53
CA ASP A 61 -4.95 -15.27 12.91
C ASP A 61 -4.12 -14.05 12.51
N ASP A 62 -3.71 -13.28 13.52
CA ASP A 62 -2.71 -12.22 13.40
C ASP A 62 -1.42 -12.68 12.71
N GLU A 63 -1.11 -13.99 12.77
CA GLU A 63 0.04 -14.59 12.10
C GLU A 63 -0.04 -14.50 10.57
N ILE A 64 -1.25 -14.55 9.98
CA ILE A 64 -1.42 -14.40 8.53
C ILE A 64 -1.02 -13.01 8.09
N TRP A 65 -1.50 -11.98 8.80
CA TRP A 65 -1.17 -10.59 8.49
C TRP A 65 0.29 -10.28 8.77
N ALA A 66 0.86 -10.86 9.82
CA ALA A 66 2.28 -10.76 10.13
C ALA A 66 3.15 -11.37 9.02
N THR A 67 2.76 -12.54 8.49
CA THR A 67 3.45 -13.20 7.37
C THR A 67 3.38 -12.35 6.10
N LEU A 68 2.18 -11.89 5.72
CA LEU A 68 2.02 -11.00 4.56
C LEU A 68 2.80 -9.68 4.70
N GLY A 69 2.84 -9.12 5.92
CA GLY A 69 3.62 -7.93 6.23
C GLY A 69 5.12 -8.16 6.12
N ARG A 70 5.61 -9.36 6.46
CA ARG A 70 7.03 -9.74 6.37
C ARG A 70 7.45 -10.01 4.94
N ASP A 71 6.69 -10.81 4.21
CA ASP A 71 7.09 -11.40 2.93
C ASP A 71 6.92 -10.43 1.75
N TYR A 72 5.98 -9.48 1.86
CA TYR A 72 5.67 -8.54 0.78
C TYR A 72 6.01 -7.10 1.18
N ILE A 73 7.08 -6.57 0.59
CA ILE A 73 7.50 -5.17 0.75
C ILE A 73 6.64 -4.30 -0.16
N MET A 74 5.49 -3.88 0.35
CA MET A 74 4.48 -3.11 -0.39
C MET A 74 4.06 -1.85 0.38
N ASN A 75 3.72 -0.79 -0.35
CA ASN A 75 3.08 0.39 0.22
C ASN A 75 1.55 0.20 0.35
N GLY A 76 0.89 1.10 1.08
CA GLY A 76 -0.54 1.00 1.35
C GLY A 76 -1.44 0.99 0.10
N ARG A 77 -1.02 1.65 -0.99
CA ARG A 77 -1.77 1.66 -2.27
C ARG A 77 -1.66 0.31 -2.96
N GLU A 78 -0.48 -0.30 -2.98
CA GLU A 78 -0.26 -1.62 -3.56
C GLU A 78 -1.06 -2.69 -2.80
N ILE A 79 -1.00 -2.68 -1.46
CA ILE A 79 -1.77 -3.59 -0.61
C ILE A 79 -3.28 -3.46 -0.90
N LYS A 80 -3.78 -2.22 -0.94
CA LYS A 80 -5.19 -1.94 -1.24
C LYS A 80 -5.61 -2.45 -2.61
N ASN A 81 -4.76 -2.28 -3.62
CA ASN A 81 -5.04 -2.74 -4.97
C ASN A 81 -5.08 -4.27 -5.04
N ALA A 82 -4.09 -4.95 -4.44
CA ALA A 82 -4.06 -6.41 -4.37
C ALA A 82 -5.32 -6.98 -3.70
N LEU A 83 -5.74 -6.40 -2.57
CA LEU A 83 -6.96 -6.80 -1.87
C LEU A 83 -8.22 -6.59 -2.72
N ARG A 84 -8.33 -5.45 -3.41
CA ARG A 84 -9.47 -5.19 -4.30
C ARG A 84 -9.55 -6.19 -5.44
N THR A 85 -8.42 -6.48 -6.09
CA THR A 85 -8.37 -7.45 -7.19
C THR A 85 -8.74 -8.84 -6.71
N ALA A 86 -8.22 -9.28 -5.55
CA ALA A 86 -8.56 -10.57 -4.97
C ALA A 86 -10.06 -10.66 -4.62
N HIS A 87 -10.62 -9.58 -4.07
CA HIS A 87 -12.05 -9.49 -3.78
C HIS A 87 -12.91 -9.54 -5.04
N CYS A 88 -12.55 -8.80 -6.10
CA CYS A 88 -13.25 -8.85 -7.38
C CYS A 88 -13.25 -10.27 -7.98
N LEU A 89 -12.10 -10.94 -7.97
CA LEU A 89 -11.98 -12.32 -8.47
C LEU A 89 -12.84 -13.29 -7.65
N ALA A 90 -12.81 -13.20 -6.33
CA ALA A 90 -13.64 -14.05 -5.46
C ALA A 90 -15.13 -13.85 -5.73
N LYS A 91 -15.56 -12.59 -5.92
CA LYS A 91 -16.95 -12.25 -6.24
C LYS A 91 -17.38 -12.82 -7.60
N GLU A 92 -16.52 -12.77 -8.61
CA GLU A 92 -16.79 -13.34 -9.94
C GLU A 92 -16.93 -14.87 -9.89
N GLU A 93 -16.13 -15.52 -9.04
CA GLU A 93 -16.20 -16.98 -8.82
C GLU A 93 -17.32 -17.43 -7.87
N ASN A 94 -18.15 -16.51 -7.34
CA ASN A 94 -19.13 -16.77 -6.28
C ASN A 94 -18.53 -17.49 -5.05
N LYS A 95 -17.28 -17.18 -4.69
CA LYS A 95 -16.59 -17.73 -3.53
C LYS A 95 -16.27 -16.63 -2.51
N PRO A 96 -16.21 -16.96 -1.21
CA PRO A 96 -15.69 -16.03 -0.22
C PRO A 96 -14.20 -15.77 -0.48
N LEU A 97 -13.77 -14.54 -0.23
CA LEU A 97 -12.35 -14.22 -0.30
C LEU A 97 -11.58 -15.00 0.77
N ASN A 98 -10.55 -15.72 0.34
CA ASN A 98 -9.68 -16.51 1.18
C ASN A 98 -8.20 -16.13 0.92
N LEU A 99 -7.31 -16.62 1.78
CA LEU A 99 -5.88 -16.34 1.70
C LEU A 99 -5.26 -16.82 0.37
N ALA A 100 -5.73 -17.94 -0.17
CA ALA A 100 -5.26 -18.46 -1.46
C ALA A 100 -5.56 -17.49 -2.62
N GLY A 101 -6.72 -16.83 -2.62
CA GLY A 101 -7.07 -15.79 -3.59
C GLY A 101 -6.16 -14.56 -3.49
N ILE A 102 -5.77 -14.18 -2.27
CA ILE A 102 -4.81 -13.08 -2.05
C ILE A 102 -3.43 -13.46 -2.58
N HIS A 103 -2.90 -14.63 -2.20
CA HIS A 103 -1.62 -15.11 -2.71
C HIS A 103 -1.60 -15.21 -4.24
N ARG A 104 -2.69 -15.69 -4.84
CA ARG A 104 -2.79 -15.78 -6.30
C ARG A 104 -2.60 -14.43 -6.98
N VAL A 105 -3.23 -13.38 -6.46
CA VAL A 105 -3.08 -12.01 -7.00
C VAL A 105 -1.67 -11.48 -6.78
N LEU A 106 -1.07 -11.75 -5.62
CA LEU A 106 0.30 -11.33 -5.30
C LEU A 106 1.33 -12.02 -6.22
N GLU A 107 1.17 -13.32 -6.48
CA GLU A 107 2.00 -14.07 -7.44
C GLU A 107 1.88 -13.56 -8.87
N LEU A 108 0.67 -13.20 -9.30
CA LEU A 108 0.48 -12.61 -10.62
C LEU A 108 1.18 -11.24 -10.69
N SER A 109 1.04 -10.42 -9.65
CA SER A 109 1.64 -9.08 -9.58
C SER A 109 3.17 -9.13 -9.57
N SER A 110 3.79 -10.10 -8.87
CA SER A 110 5.25 -10.24 -8.81
C SER A 110 5.86 -10.65 -10.16
N ARG A 111 5.16 -11.49 -10.96
CA ARG A 111 5.58 -11.84 -12.32
C ARG A 111 5.64 -10.63 -13.25
N PHE A 112 4.69 -9.69 -13.11
CA PHE A 112 4.67 -8.45 -13.90
C PHE A 112 5.78 -7.47 -13.52
N GLN A 113 6.13 -7.38 -12.24
CA GLN A 113 7.25 -6.54 -11.82
C GLN A 113 8.60 -7.09 -12.34
N THR A 114 8.79 -8.42 -12.29
CA THR A 114 10.01 -9.06 -12.78
C THR A 114 10.22 -8.83 -14.29
N SER A 115 9.16 -8.89 -15.09
CA SER A 115 9.24 -8.68 -16.55
C SER A 115 9.44 -7.22 -16.96
N THR A 116 8.98 -6.27 -16.14
CA THR A 116 9.16 -4.83 -16.40
C THR A 116 10.58 -4.38 -16.08
N THR A 117 11.16 -4.87 -14.97
CA THR A 117 12.55 -4.59 -14.61
C THR A 117 13.54 -5.23 -15.59
N ALA A 118 13.24 -6.43 -16.10
CA ALA A 118 14.07 -7.09 -17.12
C ALA A 118 14.15 -6.28 -18.43
N ARG A 119 13.05 -5.64 -18.86
CA ARG A 119 13.04 -4.78 -20.06
C ARG A 119 13.71 -3.42 -19.87
N ALA A 120 13.71 -2.88 -18.66
CA ALA A 120 14.38 -1.62 -18.34
C ALA A 120 15.92 -1.74 -18.32
N GLY A 121 16.46 -2.97 -18.19
CA GLY A 121 17.90 -3.24 -18.20
C GLY A 121 18.53 -3.42 -19.58
N GLU A 122 17.74 -3.47 -20.66
CA GLU A 122 18.23 -3.63 -22.06
C GLU A 122 18.40 -2.30 -22.81
N VAL A 123 18.20 -1.17 -22.13
CA VAL A 123 18.47 0.18 -22.63
C VAL A 123 19.53 0.84 -21.75
N ASN A 124 20.76 0.36 -21.86
CA ASN A 124 21.99 1.09 -21.55
C ASN A 124 23.05 0.75 -22.60
#